data_AF-A0A8J6MX92-F1
#
_entry.id   AF-A0A8J6MX92-F1
#
_cell.length_a   1.000
_cell.length_b   1.000
_cell.length_c   1.000
_cell.angle_alpha   90.00
_cell.angle_beta   90.00
_cell.angle_gamma   90.00
#
_symmetry.space_group_name_H-M   'P 1'
#
loop_
_entity.id
_entity.type
_entity.pdbx_description
1 polymer ?
#
loop_
_entity_poly.entity_id
_entity_poly.type
_entity_poly.pdbx_seq_one_letter_code
_entity_poly.pdbx_strand_id
1 'polypeptide(L)'
;MNDYLLLITNACALVTMSYIALKIKNHIESIEVFVAPLCTGLASLFLVLLPESNGLLLFNLSFIPLIMAGLRYGMVTALLSAIIPSLYMVYCVSGFTIELAQSILIPTLLTSFFHKRIYRNGFTSLRPLDSLTISAVLLSLRLTLDLFMDRSIRNDWVLDASTTFIATACILYALIAMYNDENRNWLLQRRLELQANQDVLTRMPNLHSFLNIARRALECRRITILMIDIDNFKNHNDCLGHLQGDQLLCEVGSVLQESIVERDYVARYGGEEFIVLCHESNMGEIEKIAGKLCDSVCRHLFSYHEALPNHQITISIGTSTSRKPNSNLKKLIDQADQALYYSKASGKNTYTLYESISDASNRFA
;
A
#
# COMPACT_ATOMS: atom_id res chain seq x y z
N MET A 1 -46.30 2.75 -7.77
CA MET A 1 -45.03 3.46 -8.00
C MET A 1 -44.52 3.01 -9.36
N ASN A 2 -43.98 3.89 -10.20
CA ASN A 2 -43.50 3.49 -11.53
C ASN A 2 -42.31 2.52 -11.35
N ASP A 3 -42.37 1.32 -11.93
CA ASP A 3 -41.36 0.27 -11.74
C ASP A 3 -39.94 0.74 -12.12
N TYR A 4 -39.84 1.65 -13.09
CA TYR A 4 -38.57 2.29 -13.47
C TYR A 4 -37.99 3.22 -12.39
N LEU A 5 -38.82 3.86 -11.57
CA LEU A 5 -38.35 4.72 -10.48
C LEU A 5 -37.73 3.90 -9.34
N LEU A 6 -38.28 2.69 -9.11
CA LEU A 6 -37.75 1.74 -8.13
C LEU A 6 -36.36 1.24 -8.53
N LEU A 7 -36.17 0.89 -9.82
CA LEU A 7 -34.87 0.52 -10.37
C LEU A 7 -33.81 1.63 -10.16
N ILE A 8 -34.15 2.87 -10.47
CA ILE A 8 -33.23 4.01 -10.31
C ILE A 8 -32.87 4.19 -8.83
N THR A 9 -33.85 4.06 -7.94
CA THR A 9 -33.64 4.19 -6.49
C THR A 9 -32.68 3.11 -5.97
N ASN A 10 -32.88 1.86 -6.39
CA ASN A 10 -32.02 0.73 -6.02
C ASN A 10 -30.60 0.89 -6.59
N ALA A 11 -30.47 1.42 -7.81
CA ALA A 11 -29.18 1.73 -8.42
C ALA A 11 -28.42 2.82 -7.64
N CYS A 12 -29.10 3.90 -7.25
CA CYS A 12 -28.53 4.96 -6.43
C CYS A 12 -28.08 4.43 -5.05
N ALA A 13 -28.89 3.59 -4.41
CA ALA A 13 -28.55 2.97 -3.13
C ALA A 13 -27.27 2.12 -3.25
N LEU A 14 -27.18 1.29 -4.29
CA LEU A 14 -26.01 0.44 -4.54
C LEU A 14 -24.74 1.26 -4.79
N VAL A 15 -24.81 2.29 -5.63
CA VAL A 15 -23.65 3.18 -5.91
C VAL A 15 -23.21 3.89 -4.63
N THR A 16 -24.16 4.36 -3.82
CA THR A 16 -23.87 5.04 -2.54
C THR A 16 -23.21 4.09 -1.54
N MET A 17 -23.76 2.88 -1.35
CA MET A 17 -23.14 1.88 -0.46
C MET A 17 -21.75 1.49 -0.94
N SER A 18 -21.56 1.33 -2.25
CA SER A 18 -20.25 1.01 -2.84
C SER A 18 -19.24 2.14 -2.62
N TYR A 19 -19.66 3.40 -2.75
CA TYR A 19 -18.81 4.56 -2.46
C TYR A 19 -18.38 4.60 -0.98
N ILE A 20 -19.32 4.39 -0.05
CA ILE A 20 -19.02 4.35 1.38
C ILE A 20 -18.03 3.21 1.69
N ALA A 21 -18.25 2.02 1.13
CA ALA A 21 -17.35 0.89 1.31
C ALA A 21 -15.91 1.20 0.82
N LEU A 22 -15.78 1.92 -0.30
CA LEU A 22 -14.47 2.36 -0.81
C LEU A 22 -13.77 3.34 0.13
N LYS A 23 -14.51 4.24 0.80
CA LYS A 23 -13.91 5.18 1.75
C LYS A 23 -13.47 4.56 3.06
N ILE A 24 -14.11 3.46 3.48
CA ILE A 24 -13.73 2.74 4.70
C ILE A 24 -12.55 1.78 4.43
N LYS A 25 -12.30 1.40 3.17
CA LYS A 25 -11.25 0.45 2.76
C LYS A 25 -9.88 0.71 3.38
N ASN A 26 -9.43 1.97 3.42
CA ASN A 26 -8.12 2.33 3.95
C ASN A 26 -7.92 1.96 5.44
N HIS A 27 -9.00 1.76 6.19
CA HIS A 27 -8.94 1.36 7.60
C HIS A 27 -8.93 -0.16 7.83
N ILE A 28 -9.23 -0.97 6.80
CA ILE A 28 -9.41 -2.43 6.91
C ILE A 28 -8.51 -3.18 5.92
N GLU A 29 -7.47 -2.53 5.37
CA GLU A 29 -6.62 -3.08 4.30
C GLU A 29 -6.07 -4.47 4.62
N SER A 30 -5.59 -4.71 5.86
CA SER A 30 -5.00 -5.97 6.28
C SER A 30 -5.99 -7.15 6.39
N ILE A 31 -7.28 -6.86 6.54
CA ILE A 31 -8.34 -7.88 6.75
C ILE A 31 -9.36 -7.84 5.60
N GLU A 32 -9.14 -7.00 4.59
CA GLU A 32 -10.14 -6.72 3.55
C GLU A 32 -10.60 -7.99 2.83
N VAL A 33 -9.68 -8.91 2.49
CA VAL A 33 -10.04 -10.17 1.81
C VAL A 33 -10.95 -11.05 2.66
N PHE A 34 -10.84 -11.00 3.99
CA PHE A 34 -11.66 -11.78 4.91
C PHE A 34 -13.01 -11.11 5.21
N VAL A 35 -13.04 -9.78 5.25
CA VAL A 35 -14.26 -9.00 5.52
C VAL A 35 -15.11 -8.80 4.26
N ALA A 36 -14.47 -8.75 3.09
CA ALA A 36 -15.12 -8.54 1.81
C ALA A 36 -16.34 -9.43 1.59
N PRO A 37 -16.29 -10.78 1.74
CA PRO A 37 -17.45 -11.61 1.50
C PRO A 37 -18.65 -11.29 2.40
N LEU A 38 -18.39 -10.91 3.66
CA LEU A 38 -19.45 -10.51 4.58
C LEU A 38 -20.09 -9.20 4.12
N CYS A 39 -19.29 -8.18 3.78
CA CYS A 39 -19.80 -6.89 3.33
C CYS A 39 -20.55 -6.96 2.00
N THR A 40 -20.03 -7.66 1.00
CA THR A 40 -20.69 -7.82 -0.30
C THR A 40 -21.94 -8.69 -0.20
N GLY A 41 -21.92 -9.72 0.66
CA GLY A 41 -23.09 -10.52 0.96
C GLY A 41 -24.20 -9.74 1.67
N LEU A 42 -23.85 -8.92 2.66
CA LEU A 42 -24.81 -8.02 3.33
C LEU A 42 -25.34 -6.93 2.38
N ALA A 43 -24.50 -6.38 1.50
CA ALA A 43 -24.93 -5.41 0.49
C ALA A 43 -25.91 -6.04 -0.52
N SER A 44 -25.66 -7.28 -0.93
CA SER A 44 -26.57 -8.06 -1.77
C SER A 44 -27.90 -8.32 -1.05
N LEU A 45 -27.86 -8.78 0.21
CA LEU A 45 -29.05 -8.98 1.05
C LEU A 45 -29.85 -7.68 1.20
N PHE A 46 -29.19 -6.55 1.45
CA PHE A 46 -29.86 -5.26 1.57
C PHE A 46 -30.65 -4.91 0.30
N LEU A 47 -30.08 -5.17 -0.88
CA LEU A 47 -30.79 -4.97 -2.16
C LEU A 47 -31.94 -5.96 -2.36
N VAL A 48 -31.82 -7.20 -1.87
CA VAL A 48 -32.93 -8.17 -1.86
C VAL A 48 -34.08 -7.71 -0.97
N LEU A 49 -33.80 -7.00 0.13
CA LEU A 49 -34.81 -6.47 1.05
C LEU A 49 -35.55 -5.24 0.53
N LEU A 50 -35.02 -4.58 -0.51
CA LEU A 50 -35.71 -3.45 -1.14
C LEU A 50 -36.94 -3.95 -1.92
N PRO A 51 -38.02 -3.16 -2.01
CA PRO A 51 -39.22 -3.55 -2.74
C PRO A 51 -38.87 -3.98 -4.18
N GLU A 52 -39.49 -5.05 -4.66
CA GLU A 52 -39.41 -5.47 -6.07
C GLU A 52 -40.63 -4.96 -6.85
N SER A 53 -40.46 -4.72 -8.15
CA SER A 53 -41.54 -4.34 -9.05
C SER A 53 -42.51 -5.50 -9.27
N ASN A 54 -43.80 -5.29 -8.97
CA ASN A 54 -44.86 -6.31 -9.09
C ASN A 54 -45.08 -6.85 -10.51
N GLY A 55 -44.57 -6.16 -11.54
CA GLY A 55 -44.75 -6.57 -12.93
C GLY A 55 -43.73 -7.62 -13.41
N LEU A 56 -42.55 -7.69 -12.80
CA LEU A 56 -41.38 -8.39 -13.35
C LEU A 56 -40.22 -8.55 -12.36
N LEU A 57 -39.66 -9.76 -12.28
CA LEU A 57 -38.33 -10.04 -11.71
C LEU A 57 -37.18 -9.29 -12.44
N LEU A 58 -37.43 -8.51 -13.50
CA LEU A 58 -36.42 -7.96 -14.43
C LEU A 58 -35.45 -6.93 -13.82
N PHE A 59 -35.75 -6.36 -12.66
CA PHE A 59 -34.99 -5.27 -12.05
C PHE A 59 -34.22 -5.64 -10.78
N ASN A 60 -34.01 -6.93 -10.50
CA ASN A 60 -33.25 -7.34 -9.33
C ASN A 60 -31.75 -7.01 -9.51
N LEU A 61 -31.25 -5.99 -8.80
CA LEU A 61 -29.84 -5.56 -8.83
C LEU A 61 -28.97 -6.22 -7.75
N SER A 62 -29.53 -7.13 -6.94
CA SER A 62 -28.85 -7.72 -5.78
C SER A 62 -27.60 -8.53 -6.12
N PHE A 63 -27.46 -8.94 -7.39
CA PHE A 63 -26.30 -9.69 -7.87
C PHE A 63 -25.07 -8.82 -8.13
N ILE A 64 -25.23 -7.49 -8.30
CA ILE A 64 -24.11 -6.61 -8.67
C ILE A 64 -23.00 -6.59 -7.61
N PRO A 65 -23.29 -6.51 -6.29
CA PRO A 65 -22.26 -6.69 -5.26
C PRO A 65 -21.47 -8.01 -5.38
N LEU A 66 -22.14 -9.09 -5.79
CA LEU A 66 -21.53 -10.42 -5.94
C LEU A 66 -20.64 -10.50 -7.18
N ILE A 67 -21.07 -9.86 -8.28
CA ILE A 67 -20.24 -9.68 -9.48
C ILE A 67 -18.96 -8.92 -9.14
N MET A 68 -19.08 -7.82 -8.40
CA MET A 68 -17.92 -7.04 -7.97
C MET A 68 -17.00 -7.87 -7.06
N ALA A 69 -17.55 -8.72 -6.19
CA ALA A 69 -16.77 -9.64 -5.37
C ALA A 69 -15.99 -10.66 -6.23
N GLY A 70 -16.62 -11.23 -7.25
CA GLY A 70 -16.00 -12.18 -8.18
C GLY A 70 -14.93 -11.57 -9.06
N LEU A 71 -15.19 -10.39 -9.64
CA LEU A 71 -14.20 -9.68 -10.45
C LEU A 71 -12.95 -9.32 -9.63
N ARG A 72 -13.16 -8.86 -8.39
CA ARG A 72 -12.10 -8.31 -7.55
C ARG A 72 -11.28 -9.36 -6.82
N TYR A 73 -11.94 -10.25 -6.10
CA TYR A 73 -11.29 -11.19 -5.18
C TYR A 73 -11.29 -12.63 -5.69
N GLY A 74 -12.03 -12.89 -6.76
CA GLY A 74 -12.12 -14.19 -7.39
C GLY A 74 -13.24 -15.07 -6.81
N MET A 75 -13.30 -16.30 -7.30
CA MET A 75 -14.44 -17.20 -7.12
C MET A 75 -14.76 -17.53 -5.66
N VAL A 76 -13.75 -17.76 -4.83
CA VAL A 76 -13.95 -18.16 -3.43
C VAL A 76 -14.69 -17.08 -2.66
N THR A 77 -14.23 -15.83 -2.76
CA THR A 77 -14.87 -14.69 -2.10
C THR A 77 -16.27 -14.43 -2.65
N ALA A 78 -16.46 -14.57 -3.97
CA ALA A 78 -17.77 -14.41 -4.59
C ALA A 78 -18.78 -15.44 -4.06
N LEU A 79 -18.39 -16.71 -4.00
CA LEU A 79 -19.22 -17.79 -3.47
C LEU A 79 -19.54 -17.59 -1.99
N LEU A 80 -18.56 -17.19 -1.17
CA LEU A 80 -18.80 -16.85 0.24
C LEU A 80 -19.77 -15.67 0.38
N SER A 81 -19.66 -14.66 -0.49
CA SER A 81 -20.57 -13.50 -0.51
C SER A 81 -22.02 -13.91 -0.80
N ALA A 82 -22.21 -14.92 -1.66
CA ALA A 82 -23.53 -15.35 -2.09
C ALA A 82 -24.30 -16.15 -1.01
N ILE A 83 -23.64 -16.64 0.04
CA ILE A 83 -24.26 -17.51 1.07
C ILE A 83 -25.44 -16.80 1.75
N ILE A 84 -25.21 -15.62 2.32
CA ILE A 84 -26.21 -14.86 3.09
C ILE A 84 -27.45 -14.51 2.23
N PRO A 85 -27.32 -13.85 1.07
CA PRO A 85 -28.49 -13.52 0.26
C PRO A 85 -29.21 -14.78 -0.27
N SER A 86 -28.47 -15.86 -0.57
CA SER A 86 -29.10 -17.12 -1.01
C SER A 86 -29.93 -17.78 0.09
N LEU A 87 -29.43 -17.82 1.33
CA LEU A 87 -30.15 -18.40 2.47
C LEU A 87 -31.45 -17.64 2.76
N TYR A 88 -31.40 -16.30 2.71
CA TYR A 88 -32.59 -15.47 2.90
C TYR A 88 -33.64 -15.72 1.81
N MET A 89 -33.21 -15.79 0.56
CA MET A 89 -34.13 -16.03 -0.55
C MET A 89 -34.78 -17.42 -0.51
N VAL A 90 -34.02 -18.47 -0.14
CA VAL A 90 -34.58 -19.82 0.06
C VAL A 90 -35.64 -19.84 1.16
N TYR A 91 -35.42 -19.07 2.24
CA TYR A 91 -36.40 -18.91 3.32
C TYR A 91 -37.69 -18.24 2.85
N CYS A 92 -37.59 -17.16 2.06
CA CYS A 92 -38.76 -16.44 1.54
C CYS A 92 -39.59 -17.27 0.55
N VAL A 93 -38.94 -18.04 -0.33
CA VAL A 93 -39.60 -18.80 -1.42
C VAL A 93 -39.92 -20.24 -1.01
N SER A 94 -39.61 -20.65 0.23
CA SER A 94 -39.84 -22.00 0.76
C SER A 94 -39.20 -23.12 -0.08
N GLY A 95 -38.01 -22.88 -0.64
CA GLY A 95 -37.28 -23.87 -1.43
C GLY A 95 -36.25 -23.28 -2.39
N PHE A 96 -35.47 -24.16 -3.03
CA PHE A 96 -34.53 -23.77 -4.08
C PHE A 96 -35.26 -23.73 -5.42
N THR A 97 -35.47 -22.53 -5.97
CA THR A 97 -36.06 -22.36 -7.29
C THR A 97 -35.00 -22.05 -8.35
N ILE A 98 -35.32 -22.36 -9.61
CA ILE A 98 -34.50 -22.02 -10.77
C ILE A 98 -34.22 -20.50 -10.82
N GLU A 99 -35.12 -19.67 -10.30
CA GLU A 99 -34.95 -18.22 -10.19
C GLU A 99 -33.85 -17.80 -9.19
N LEU A 100 -33.67 -18.55 -8.10
CA LEU A 100 -32.57 -18.31 -7.15
C LEU A 100 -31.21 -18.62 -7.76
N ALA A 101 -31.14 -19.72 -8.50
CA ALA A 101 -29.93 -20.08 -9.23
C ALA A 101 -29.55 -18.97 -10.22
N GLN A 102 -30.52 -18.43 -10.96
CA GLN A 102 -30.32 -17.38 -11.95
C GLN A 102 -30.00 -16.00 -11.39
N SER A 103 -30.66 -15.62 -10.31
CA SER A 103 -30.52 -14.28 -9.75
C SER A 103 -29.22 -14.10 -9.01
N ILE A 104 -28.70 -15.13 -8.33
CA ILE A 104 -27.55 -14.98 -7.42
C ILE A 104 -26.38 -15.89 -7.81
N LEU A 105 -26.62 -17.21 -7.95
CA LEU A 105 -25.53 -18.17 -8.10
C LEU A 105 -24.83 -18.09 -9.46
N ILE A 106 -25.58 -18.05 -10.56
CA ILE A 106 -24.98 -18.03 -11.90
C ILE A 106 -24.20 -16.75 -12.18
N PRO A 107 -24.70 -15.53 -11.88
CA PRO A 107 -23.93 -14.30 -12.05
C PRO A 107 -22.62 -14.31 -11.24
N THR A 108 -22.65 -14.87 -10.03
CA THR A 108 -21.49 -15.01 -9.14
C THR A 108 -20.43 -15.96 -9.71
N LEU A 109 -20.87 -17.11 -10.24
CA LEU A 109 -19.98 -18.09 -10.88
C LEU A 109 -19.40 -17.56 -12.20
N LEU A 110 -20.24 -16.94 -13.02
CA LEU A 110 -19.86 -16.49 -14.36
C LEU A 110 -18.82 -15.36 -14.32
N THR A 111 -18.95 -14.41 -13.40
CA THR A 111 -18.02 -13.28 -13.27
C THR A 111 -16.68 -13.66 -12.68
N SER A 112 -16.62 -14.80 -11.99
CA SER A 112 -15.37 -15.38 -11.53
C SER A 112 -14.47 -15.86 -12.67
N PHE A 113 -15.02 -16.13 -13.87
CA PHE A 113 -14.20 -16.45 -15.06
C PHE A 113 -13.49 -15.24 -15.67
N PHE A 114 -14.01 -14.04 -15.42
CA PHE A 114 -13.38 -12.78 -15.82
C PHE A 114 -12.31 -12.32 -14.82
N HIS A 115 -12.19 -13.02 -13.69
CA HIS A 115 -11.12 -12.79 -12.73
C HIS A 115 -9.77 -13.26 -13.29
N LYS A 116 -8.84 -12.32 -13.45
CA LYS A 116 -7.43 -12.60 -13.73
C LYS A 116 -6.73 -12.88 -12.41
N ARG A 117 -6.04 -14.02 -12.27
CA ARG A 117 -5.26 -14.39 -11.07
C ARG A 117 -4.26 -13.31 -10.59
N ILE A 118 -3.90 -12.36 -11.45
CA ILE A 118 -3.06 -11.19 -11.17
C ILE A 118 -3.75 -10.18 -10.22
N TYR A 119 -5.08 -10.24 -10.07
CA TYR A 119 -5.86 -9.39 -9.15
C TYR A 119 -5.59 -9.65 -7.66
N ARG A 120 -4.76 -10.65 -7.31
CA ARG A 120 -4.36 -10.94 -5.92
C ARG A 120 -3.65 -9.76 -5.23
N ASN A 121 -3.07 -8.84 -6.01
CA ASN A 121 -2.46 -7.62 -5.49
C ASN A 121 -3.41 -6.41 -5.50
N GLY A 122 -4.69 -6.55 -5.89
CA GLY A 122 -5.73 -5.53 -5.70
C GLY A 122 -5.70 -4.26 -6.58
N PHE A 123 -4.57 -3.95 -7.23
CA PHE A 123 -4.33 -2.64 -7.86
C PHE A 123 -4.38 -2.59 -9.39
N THR A 124 -4.62 -3.70 -10.09
CA THR A 124 -4.78 -3.67 -11.56
C THR A 124 -6.17 -3.19 -11.96
N SER A 125 -6.23 -2.24 -12.90
CA SER A 125 -7.49 -1.68 -13.37
C SER A 125 -8.34 -2.72 -14.11
N LEU A 126 -9.62 -2.83 -13.73
CA LEU A 126 -10.63 -3.55 -14.49
C LEU A 126 -10.92 -2.80 -15.80
N ARG A 127 -11.16 -3.49 -16.92
CA ARG A 127 -11.49 -2.77 -18.16
C ARG A 127 -12.95 -2.33 -18.07
N PRO A 128 -13.29 -1.04 -18.23
CA PRO A 128 -14.68 -0.61 -18.16
C PRO A 128 -15.58 -1.28 -19.20
N LEU A 129 -15.02 -1.69 -20.35
CA LEU A 129 -15.73 -2.45 -21.38
C LEU A 129 -16.17 -3.85 -20.93
N ASP A 130 -15.56 -4.41 -19.87
CA ASP A 130 -15.99 -5.71 -19.31
C ASP A 130 -17.41 -5.59 -18.71
N SER A 131 -17.88 -4.39 -18.36
CA SER A 131 -19.27 -4.17 -17.94
C SER A 131 -20.28 -4.56 -19.02
N LEU A 132 -20.00 -4.22 -20.29
CA LEU A 132 -20.88 -4.52 -21.42
C LEU A 132 -20.92 -6.01 -21.72
N THR A 133 -19.76 -6.68 -21.70
CA THR A 133 -19.68 -8.13 -21.96
C THR A 133 -20.38 -8.92 -20.85
N ILE A 134 -20.15 -8.57 -19.58
CA ILE A 134 -20.82 -9.20 -18.44
C ILE A 134 -22.33 -8.99 -18.53
N SER A 135 -22.79 -7.76 -18.77
CA SER A 135 -24.23 -7.45 -18.88
C SER A 135 -24.89 -8.19 -20.04
N ALA A 136 -24.19 -8.32 -21.18
CA ALA A 136 -24.71 -9.05 -22.35
C ALA A 136 -24.83 -10.55 -22.07
N VAL A 137 -23.84 -11.14 -21.42
CA VAL A 137 -23.86 -12.57 -21.07
C VAL A 137 -24.97 -12.85 -20.06
N LEU A 138 -25.13 -12.01 -19.04
CA LEU A 138 -26.21 -12.14 -18.06
C LEU A 138 -27.60 -12.02 -18.70
N LEU A 139 -27.78 -11.05 -19.62
CA LEU A 139 -29.03 -10.91 -20.37
C LEU A 139 -29.31 -12.15 -21.22
N SER A 140 -28.31 -12.63 -21.97
CA SER A 140 -28.49 -13.80 -22.84
C SER A 140 -28.88 -15.06 -22.05
N LEU A 141 -28.21 -15.30 -20.93
CA LEU A 141 -28.49 -16.42 -20.05
C LEU A 141 -29.91 -16.34 -19.51
N ARG A 142 -30.31 -15.15 -19.07
CA ARG A 142 -31.64 -14.91 -18.55
C ARG A 142 -32.72 -15.19 -19.60
N LEU A 143 -32.58 -14.62 -20.80
CA LEU A 143 -33.53 -14.83 -21.90
C LEU A 143 -33.65 -16.31 -22.28
N THR A 144 -32.53 -17.04 -22.35
CA THR A 144 -32.55 -18.48 -22.68
C THR A 144 -33.32 -19.31 -21.65
N LEU A 145 -33.28 -18.90 -20.38
CA LEU A 145 -33.95 -19.65 -19.32
C LEU A 145 -35.42 -19.26 -19.18
N ASP A 146 -35.78 -17.99 -19.40
CA ASP A 146 -37.18 -17.58 -19.46
C ASP A 146 -37.93 -18.31 -20.60
N LEU A 147 -37.26 -18.51 -21.74
CA LEU A 147 -37.75 -19.33 -22.85
C LEU A 147 -37.90 -20.81 -22.45
N PHE A 148 -36.95 -21.36 -21.70
CA PHE A 148 -36.99 -22.76 -21.25
C PHE A 148 -38.12 -23.02 -20.24
N MET A 149 -38.45 -22.05 -19.41
CA MET A 149 -39.48 -22.16 -18.37
C MET A 149 -40.91 -21.94 -18.89
N ASP A 150 -41.09 -21.86 -20.21
CA ASP A 150 -42.37 -21.66 -20.90
C ASP A 150 -43.20 -20.49 -20.32
N ARG A 151 -42.50 -19.44 -19.88
CA ARG A 151 -43.16 -18.23 -19.41
C ARG A 151 -43.67 -17.47 -20.62
N SER A 152 -44.98 -17.19 -20.64
CA SER A 152 -45.60 -16.41 -21.71
C SER A 152 -44.84 -15.09 -21.86
N ILE A 153 -44.15 -14.94 -22.99
CA ILE A 153 -43.42 -13.73 -23.32
C ILE A 153 -44.46 -12.61 -23.47
N ARG A 154 -44.53 -11.72 -22.48
CA ARG A 154 -45.43 -10.56 -22.52
C ARG A 154 -44.99 -9.64 -23.67
N ASN A 155 -45.93 -8.94 -24.31
CA ASN A 155 -45.64 -8.04 -25.45
C ASN A 155 -44.55 -6.99 -25.16
N ASP A 156 -44.29 -6.64 -23.90
CA ASP A 156 -43.30 -5.63 -23.49
C ASP A 156 -41.88 -6.17 -23.26
N TRP A 157 -41.64 -7.47 -23.48
CA TRP A 157 -40.37 -8.14 -23.13
C TRP A 157 -39.12 -7.48 -23.71
N VAL A 158 -39.20 -6.88 -24.92
CA VAL A 158 -38.08 -6.18 -25.57
C VAL A 158 -37.69 -4.93 -24.80
N LEU A 159 -38.69 -4.16 -24.35
CA LEU A 159 -38.47 -2.95 -23.58
C LEU A 159 -37.87 -3.30 -22.21
N ASP A 160 -38.36 -4.35 -21.58
CA ASP A 160 -37.87 -4.78 -20.28
C ASP A 160 -36.44 -5.36 -20.37
N ALA A 161 -36.14 -6.18 -21.39
CA ALA A 161 -34.80 -6.71 -21.62
C ALA A 161 -33.77 -5.59 -21.93
N SER A 162 -34.15 -4.63 -22.78
CA SER A 162 -33.27 -3.51 -23.13
C SER A 162 -33.00 -2.57 -21.95
N THR A 163 -34.03 -2.27 -21.14
CA THR A 163 -33.87 -1.42 -19.95
C THR A 163 -33.01 -2.10 -18.88
N THR A 164 -33.20 -3.40 -18.63
CA THR A 164 -32.33 -4.16 -17.70
C THR A 164 -30.89 -4.21 -18.19
N PHE A 165 -30.66 -4.43 -19.48
CA PHE A 165 -29.32 -4.43 -20.06
C PHE A 165 -28.61 -3.07 -19.90
N ILE A 166 -29.30 -1.98 -20.26
CA ILE A 166 -28.75 -0.64 -20.15
C ILE A 166 -28.45 -0.30 -18.69
N ALA A 167 -29.39 -0.58 -17.77
CA ALA A 167 -29.21 -0.30 -16.36
C ALA A 167 -28.03 -1.09 -15.76
N THR A 168 -27.97 -2.40 -16.00
CA THR A 168 -26.88 -3.25 -15.49
C THR A 168 -25.52 -2.85 -16.05
N ALA A 169 -25.44 -2.55 -17.35
CA ALA A 169 -24.22 -2.07 -17.99
C ALA A 169 -23.76 -0.72 -17.43
N CYS A 170 -24.68 0.26 -17.29
CA CYS A 170 -24.37 1.57 -16.73
C CYS A 170 -23.91 1.48 -15.27
N ILE A 171 -24.57 0.68 -14.44
CA ILE A 171 -24.21 0.51 -13.03
C ILE A 171 -22.87 -0.20 -12.90
N LEU A 172 -22.66 -1.31 -13.61
CA LEU A 172 -21.38 -2.02 -13.59
C LEU A 172 -20.24 -1.13 -14.11
N TYR A 173 -20.48 -0.36 -15.18
CA TYR A 173 -19.51 0.62 -15.66
C TYR A 173 -19.15 1.65 -14.58
N ALA A 174 -20.15 2.24 -13.92
CA ALA A 174 -19.95 3.22 -12.86
C ALA A 174 -19.14 2.64 -11.70
N LEU A 175 -19.48 1.43 -11.23
CA LEU A 175 -18.77 0.77 -10.14
C LEU A 175 -17.32 0.41 -10.51
N ILE A 176 -17.09 -0.09 -11.73
CA ILE A 176 -15.74 -0.37 -12.24
C ILE A 176 -14.93 0.93 -12.35
N ALA A 177 -15.52 2.00 -12.86
CA ALA A 177 -14.87 3.30 -12.99
C ALA A 177 -14.50 3.90 -11.63
N MET A 178 -15.43 3.92 -10.67
CA MET A 178 -15.19 4.37 -9.30
C MET A 178 -14.07 3.58 -8.61
N TYR A 179 -14.09 2.25 -8.77
CA TYR A 179 -13.06 1.40 -8.20
C TYR A 179 -11.68 1.67 -8.81
N ASN A 180 -11.61 1.78 -10.15
CA ASN A 180 -10.37 2.08 -10.84
C ASN A 180 -9.80 3.45 -10.45
N ASP A 181 -10.66 4.44 -10.22
CA ASP A 181 -10.25 5.77 -9.77
C ASP A 181 -9.63 5.73 -8.37
N GLU A 182 -10.30 5.08 -7.41
CA GLU A 182 -9.77 4.92 -6.05
C GLU A 182 -8.44 4.15 -6.04
N ASN A 183 -8.31 3.09 -6.86
CA ASN A 183 -7.05 2.38 -7.03
C ASN A 183 -5.92 3.25 -7.61
N ARG A 184 -6.23 4.12 -8.58
CA ARG A 184 -5.26 5.08 -9.14
C ARG A 184 -4.83 6.10 -8.10
N ASN A 185 -5.78 6.63 -7.32
CA ASN A 185 -5.51 7.57 -6.25
C ASN A 185 -4.60 6.94 -5.18
N TRP A 186 -4.88 5.70 -4.78
CA TRP A 186 -4.03 4.96 -3.85
C TRP A 186 -2.62 4.74 -4.40
N LEU A 187 -2.47 4.28 -5.65
CA LEU A 187 -1.17 4.07 -6.28
C LEU A 187 -0.37 5.38 -6.40
N LEU A 188 -1.06 6.47 -6.75
CA LEU A 188 -0.47 7.79 -6.83
C LEU A 188 0.01 8.25 -5.45
N GLN A 189 -0.85 8.13 -4.43
CA GLN A 189 -0.50 8.48 -3.06
C GLN A 189 0.71 7.67 -2.58
N ARG A 190 0.73 6.35 -2.83
CA ARG A 190 1.86 5.49 -2.45
C ARG A 190 3.15 5.88 -3.17
N ARG A 191 3.06 6.25 -4.45
CA ARG A 191 4.22 6.73 -5.21
C ARG A 191 4.72 8.07 -4.66
N LEU A 192 3.82 9.00 -4.34
CA LEU A 192 4.16 10.27 -3.71
C LEU A 192 4.79 10.07 -2.34
N GLU A 193 4.29 9.15 -1.52
CA GLU A 193 4.90 8.77 -0.24
C GLU A 193 6.31 8.23 -0.42
N LEU A 194 6.55 7.32 -1.37
CA LEU A 194 7.88 6.79 -1.64
C LEU A 194 8.82 7.90 -2.12
N GLN A 195 8.37 8.75 -3.05
CA GLN A 195 9.17 9.89 -3.54
C GLN A 195 9.45 10.93 -2.45
N ALA A 196 8.50 11.16 -1.55
CA ALA A 196 8.65 12.10 -0.46
C ALA A 196 9.55 11.58 0.67
N ASN A 197 9.69 10.26 0.82
CA ASN A 197 10.43 9.63 1.92
C ASN A 197 11.76 8.99 1.51
N GLN A 198 12.08 8.93 0.22
CA GLN A 198 13.33 8.37 -0.29
C GLN A 198 14.21 9.44 -0.94
N ASP A 199 15.52 9.22 -0.89
CA ASP A 199 16.50 9.96 -1.67
C ASP A 199 16.47 9.47 -3.13
N VAL A 200 16.55 10.42 -4.07
CA VAL A 200 16.39 10.12 -5.50
C VAL A 200 17.59 9.31 -6.04
N LEU A 201 18.79 9.57 -5.52
CA LEU A 201 20.01 8.93 -5.97
C LEU A 201 20.17 7.54 -5.34
N THR A 202 20.24 7.47 -4.01
CA THR A 202 20.57 6.23 -3.31
C THR A 202 19.37 5.31 -3.07
N ARG A 203 18.13 5.80 -3.28
CA ARG A 203 16.87 5.11 -2.93
C ARG A 203 16.69 4.77 -1.45
N MET A 204 17.63 5.19 -0.61
CA MET A 204 17.52 5.10 0.83
C MET A 204 16.46 6.06 1.36
N PRO A 205 15.98 5.89 2.59
CA PRO A 205 15.25 6.94 3.26
C PRO A 205 15.96 8.30 3.20
N ASN A 206 15.18 9.38 3.07
CA ASN A 206 15.71 10.74 3.13
C ASN A 206 15.57 11.35 4.53
N LEU A 207 16.14 12.55 4.70
CA LEU A 207 16.07 13.30 5.95
C LEU A 207 14.63 13.54 6.43
N HIS A 208 13.67 13.76 5.52
CA HIS A 208 12.27 13.96 5.90
C HIS A 208 11.69 12.72 6.61
N SER A 209 11.88 11.54 6.02
CA SER A 209 11.45 10.27 6.61
C SER A 209 12.13 10.01 7.95
N PHE A 210 13.45 10.23 8.01
CA PHE A 210 14.25 10.09 9.23
C PHE A 210 13.70 10.92 10.39
N LEU A 211 13.45 12.21 10.16
CA LEU A 211 12.96 13.12 11.21
C LEU A 211 11.60 12.68 11.75
N ASN A 212 10.71 12.17 10.90
CA ASN A 212 9.40 11.68 11.33
C ASN A 212 9.52 10.44 12.22
N ILE A 213 10.38 9.49 11.86
CA ILE A 213 10.61 8.26 12.65
C ILE A 213 11.34 8.59 13.95
N ALA A 214 12.39 9.41 13.91
CA ALA A 214 13.15 9.79 15.09
C ALA A 214 12.30 10.55 16.12
N ARG A 215 11.42 11.46 15.69
CA ARG A 215 10.47 12.16 16.60
C ARG A 215 9.55 11.17 17.31
N ARG A 216 8.92 10.25 16.56
CA ARG A 216 8.03 9.22 17.15
C ARG A 216 8.80 8.30 18.11
N ALA A 217 10.02 7.92 17.78
CA ALA A 217 10.85 7.10 18.65
C ALA A 217 11.22 7.84 19.96
N LEU A 218 11.55 9.13 19.86
CA LEU A 218 11.88 9.99 21.01
C LEU A 218 10.72 10.16 21.99
N GLU A 219 9.48 10.12 21.55
CA GLU A 219 8.31 10.29 22.43
C GLU A 219 8.24 9.22 23.53
N CYS A 220 8.64 7.98 23.20
CA CYS A 220 8.46 6.83 24.09
C CYS A 220 9.77 6.35 24.74
N ARG A 221 10.93 6.62 24.15
CA ARG A 221 12.20 5.98 24.55
C ARG A 221 13.42 6.84 24.29
N ARG A 222 14.55 6.37 24.81
CA ARG A 222 15.87 6.90 24.48
C ARG A 222 16.31 6.36 23.12
N ILE A 223 16.88 7.26 22.34
CA ILE A 223 17.52 6.99 21.05
C ILE A 223 18.96 7.50 21.03
N THR A 224 19.74 7.00 20.09
CA THR A 224 21.06 7.54 19.72
C THR A 224 21.05 7.91 18.25
N ILE A 225 21.63 9.06 17.92
CA ILE A 225 21.85 9.53 16.55
C ILE A 225 23.32 9.31 16.20
N LEU A 226 23.59 8.77 15.03
CA LEU A 226 24.92 8.73 14.44
C LEU A 226 24.89 9.58 13.17
N MET A 227 25.73 10.61 13.10
CA MET A 227 26.02 11.36 11.88
C MET A 227 27.24 10.75 11.21
N ILE A 228 27.15 10.47 9.92
CA ILE A 228 28.14 9.73 9.14
C ILE A 228 28.50 10.56 7.92
N ASP A 229 29.78 10.63 7.57
CA ASP A 229 30.25 11.28 6.36
C ASP A 229 31.35 10.46 5.70
N ILE A 230 31.32 10.40 4.36
CA ILE A 230 32.32 9.69 3.56
C ILE A 230 33.61 10.50 3.50
N ASP A 231 34.68 9.93 4.03
CA ASP A 231 35.97 10.58 4.08
C ASP A 231 36.54 10.83 2.68
N ASN A 232 36.98 12.06 2.43
CA ASN A 232 37.62 12.46 1.17
C ASN A 232 36.75 12.27 -0.08
N PHE A 233 35.41 12.27 0.05
CA PHE A 233 34.50 12.09 -1.08
C PHE A 233 34.73 13.10 -2.22
N LYS A 234 35.05 14.36 -1.88
CA LYS A 234 35.45 15.35 -2.88
C LYS A 234 36.66 14.91 -3.71
N ASN A 235 37.71 14.38 -3.09
CA ASN A 235 38.89 13.90 -3.82
C ASN A 235 38.54 12.72 -4.73
N HIS A 236 37.62 11.85 -4.31
CA HIS A 236 37.11 10.77 -5.14
C HIS A 236 36.40 11.32 -6.39
N ASN A 237 35.51 12.30 -6.21
CA ASN A 237 34.84 12.99 -7.32
C ASN A 237 35.81 13.71 -8.26
N ASP A 238 36.82 14.38 -7.71
CA ASP A 238 37.81 15.12 -8.50
C ASP A 238 38.67 14.16 -9.35
N CYS A 239 38.90 12.93 -8.88
CA CYS A 239 39.68 11.90 -9.59
C CYS A 239 38.87 11.10 -10.62
N LEU A 240 37.63 10.71 -10.29
CA LEU A 240 36.84 9.75 -11.09
C LEU A 240 35.57 10.36 -11.71
N GLY A 241 35.27 11.62 -11.40
CA GLY A 241 34.07 12.32 -11.85
C GLY A 241 32.84 12.02 -11.01
N HIS A 242 31.86 12.92 -11.09
CA HIS A 242 30.63 12.88 -10.29
C HIS A 242 29.79 11.62 -10.49
N LEU A 243 29.78 11.04 -11.70
CA LEU A 243 29.04 9.80 -11.96
C LEU A 243 29.57 8.64 -11.11
N GLN A 244 30.87 8.58 -10.86
CA GLN A 244 31.47 7.54 -10.02
C GLN A 244 31.21 7.83 -8.53
N GLY A 245 31.23 9.09 -8.11
CA GLY A 245 30.80 9.47 -6.76
C GLY A 245 29.34 9.14 -6.48
N ASP A 246 28.46 9.33 -7.46
CA ASP A 246 27.05 8.97 -7.36
C ASP A 246 26.86 7.46 -7.15
N GLN A 247 27.66 6.64 -7.84
CA GLN A 247 27.70 5.19 -7.62
C GLN A 247 28.26 4.85 -6.23
N LEU A 248 29.34 5.52 -5.81
CA LEU A 248 29.91 5.32 -4.49
C LEU A 248 28.90 5.62 -3.37
N LEU A 249 28.10 6.69 -3.51
CA LEU A 249 27.03 7.00 -2.55
C LEU A 249 25.98 5.88 -2.46
N CYS A 250 25.61 5.29 -3.60
CA CYS A 250 24.69 4.16 -3.64
C CYS A 250 25.28 2.94 -2.92
N GLU A 251 26.55 2.60 -3.20
CA GLU A 251 27.22 1.45 -2.61
C GLU A 251 27.42 1.63 -1.10
N VAL A 252 27.92 2.79 -0.66
CA VAL A 252 28.06 3.10 0.78
C VAL A 252 26.71 3.02 1.47
N GLY A 253 25.65 3.56 0.85
CA GLY A 253 24.30 3.46 1.37
C GLY A 253 23.85 2.01 1.59
N SER A 254 24.10 1.13 0.63
CA SER A 254 23.79 -0.31 0.74
C SER A 254 24.57 -0.96 1.89
N VAL A 255 25.88 -0.69 1.97
CA VAL A 255 26.74 -1.24 3.03
C VAL A 255 26.26 -0.80 4.42
N LEU A 256 25.91 0.47 4.58
CA LEU A 256 25.35 0.98 5.84
C LEU A 256 24.04 0.28 6.20
N GLN A 257 23.14 0.12 5.22
CA GLN A 257 21.84 -0.52 5.42
C GLN A 257 21.96 -2.01 5.80
N GLU A 258 22.89 -2.74 5.19
CA GLU A 258 23.17 -4.15 5.51
C GLU A 258 23.89 -4.33 6.85
N SER A 259 24.57 -3.28 7.32
CA SER A 259 25.36 -3.32 8.54
C SER A 259 24.56 -3.03 9.82
N ILE A 260 23.40 -2.40 9.71
CA ILE A 260 22.50 -2.13 10.83
C ILE A 260 21.47 -3.25 11.03
N VAL A 261 20.85 -3.30 12.22
CA VAL A 261 19.77 -4.25 12.53
C VAL A 261 18.40 -3.71 12.11
N GLU A 262 17.42 -4.59 11.90
CA GLU A 262 16.07 -4.24 11.40
C GLU A 262 15.34 -3.16 12.21
N ARG A 263 15.61 -3.09 13.52
CA ARG A 263 15.00 -2.07 14.39
C ARG A 263 15.62 -0.67 14.23
N ASP A 264 16.83 -0.56 13.70
CA ASP A 264 17.52 0.72 13.51
C ASP A 264 17.17 1.31 12.14
N TYR A 265 17.42 2.60 11.96
CA TYR A 265 17.00 3.31 10.75
C TYR A 265 18.12 4.14 10.17
N VAL A 266 18.47 3.91 8.91
CA VAL A 266 19.47 4.68 8.16
C VAL A 266 18.80 5.53 7.09
N ALA A 267 19.29 6.75 6.91
CA ALA A 267 18.85 7.67 5.87
C ALA A 267 20.03 8.46 5.29
N ARG A 268 19.89 8.98 4.07
CA ARG A 268 20.79 9.99 3.54
C ARG A 268 20.41 11.35 4.12
N TYR A 269 21.37 12.02 4.75
CA TYR A 269 21.19 13.35 5.34
C TYR A 269 21.23 14.43 4.25
N GLY A 270 22.23 14.36 3.37
CA GLY A 270 22.43 15.25 2.22
C GLY A 270 23.88 15.19 1.73
N GLY A 271 24.15 15.49 0.46
CA GLY A 271 25.53 15.43 -0.07
C GLY A 271 26.16 14.03 0.13
N GLU A 272 27.30 13.96 0.81
CA GLU A 272 28.01 12.73 1.19
C GLU A 272 27.70 12.23 2.62
N GLU A 273 26.69 12.82 3.26
CA GLU A 273 26.35 12.56 4.67
C GLU A 273 25.16 11.61 4.79
N PHE A 274 25.25 10.71 5.78
CA PHE A 274 24.24 9.75 6.18
C PHE A 274 23.94 9.91 7.67
N ILE A 275 22.76 9.47 8.08
CA ILE A 275 22.32 9.55 9.47
C ILE A 275 21.66 8.24 9.89
N VAL A 276 22.03 7.75 11.07
CA VAL A 276 21.48 6.51 11.64
C VAL A 276 20.79 6.82 12.97
N LEU A 277 19.64 6.19 13.17
CA LEU A 277 18.87 6.16 14.41
C LEU A 277 18.99 4.77 15.03
N CYS A 278 19.58 4.70 16.22
CA CYS A 278 19.63 3.48 17.02
C CYS A 278 18.64 3.55 18.18
N HIS A 279 17.89 2.47 18.39
CA HIS A 279 16.95 2.36 19.51
C HIS A 279 17.61 1.77 20.75
N GLU A 280 17.36 2.37 21.92
CA GLU A 280 17.65 1.81 23.25
C GLU A 280 19.01 1.10 23.37
N SER A 281 20.08 1.78 22.97
CA SER A 281 21.43 1.21 23.02
C SER A 281 22.24 1.87 24.14
N ASN A 282 22.99 1.06 24.90
CA ASN A 282 23.98 1.60 25.84
C ASN A 282 25.24 2.06 25.09
N MET A 283 26.12 2.82 25.75
CA MET A 283 27.32 3.37 25.10
C MET A 283 28.19 2.29 24.44
N GLY A 284 28.43 1.16 25.12
CA GLY A 284 29.24 0.07 24.57
C GLY A 284 28.61 -0.62 23.36
N GLU A 285 27.28 -0.66 23.26
CA GLU A 285 26.58 -1.11 22.05
C GLU A 285 26.72 -0.11 20.90
N ILE A 286 26.61 1.19 21.18
CA ILE A 286 26.80 2.24 20.18
C ILE A 286 28.24 2.23 19.64
N GLU A 287 29.24 2.04 20.50
CA GLU A 287 30.64 1.89 20.06
C GLU A 287 30.82 0.69 19.14
N LYS A 288 30.20 -0.44 19.47
CA LYS A 288 30.22 -1.64 18.60
C LYS A 288 29.54 -1.38 17.26
N ILE A 289 28.40 -0.70 17.24
CA ILE A 289 27.68 -0.36 16.01
C ILE A 289 28.52 0.59 15.16
N ALA A 290 29.02 1.69 15.73
CA ALA A 290 29.82 2.67 15.03
C ALA A 290 31.12 2.05 14.48
N GLY A 291 31.83 1.26 15.30
CA GLY A 291 33.02 0.53 14.88
C GLY A 291 32.72 -0.48 13.76
N LYS A 292 31.61 -1.23 13.86
CA LYS A 292 31.17 -2.15 12.81
C LYS A 292 30.90 -1.41 11.50
N LEU A 293 30.25 -0.23 11.53
CA LEU A 293 29.97 0.56 10.34
C LEU A 293 31.26 1.03 9.67
N CYS A 294 32.20 1.61 10.43
CA CYS A 294 33.51 2.00 9.90
C CYS A 294 34.23 0.79 9.27
N ASP A 295 34.30 -0.33 9.99
CA ASP A 295 34.95 -1.56 9.51
C ASP A 295 34.29 -2.11 8.23
N SER A 296 32.95 -2.08 8.17
CA SER A 296 32.20 -2.65 7.05
C SER A 296 32.42 -1.85 5.77
N VAL A 297 32.41 -0.51 5.87
CA VAL A 297 32.73 0.36 4.72
C VAL A 297 34.20 0.23 4.34
N CYS A 298 35.11 0.30 5.32
CA CYS A 298 36.56 0.23 5.11
C CYS A 298 37.01 -1.08 4.42
N ARG A 299 36.35 -2.20 4.72
CA ARG A 299 36.66 -3.52 4.13
C ARG A 299 35.85 -3.84 2.88
N HIS A 300 34.88 -3.01 2.49
CA HIS A 300 34.05 -3.26 1.33
C HIS A 300 34.84 -3.07 0.03
N LEU A 301 34.66 -3.99 -0.92
CA LEU A 301 35.25 -3.89 -2.26
C LEU A 301 34.30 -3.13 -3.17
N PHE A 302 34.47 -1.82 -3.25
CA PHE A 302 33.68 -0.95 -4.10
C PHE A 302 33.98 -1.14 -5.59
N SER A 303 33.00 -0.83 -6.44
CA SER A 303 33.05 -1.06 -7.89
C SER A 303 34.20 -0.34 -8.60
N TYR A 304 34.76 0.73 -8.02
CA TYR A 304 35.87 1.50 -8.60
C TYR A 304 37.26 0.89 -8.30
N HIS A 305 37.35 -0.18 -7.51
CA HIS A 305 38.61 -0.69 -6.96
C HIS A 305 39.68 -0.97 -8.03
N GLU A 306 39.30 -1.39 -9.24
CA GLU A 306 40.24 -1.61 -10.35
C GLU A 306 40.88 -0.31 -10.88
N ALA A 307 40.16 0.81 -10.82
CA ALA A 307 40.65 2.11 -11.28
C ALA A 307 41.59 2.78 -10.26
N LEU A 308 41.40 2.52 -8.96
CA LEU A 308 42.23 3.04 -7.87
C LEU A 308 42.47 1.96 -6.78
N PRO A 309 43.34 0.96 -7.04
CA PRO A 309 43.51 -0.20 -6.15
C PRO A 309 44.06 0.14 -4.76
N ASN A 310 44.71 1.29 -4.60
CA ASN A 310 45.26 1.76 -3.33
C ASN A 310 44.38 2.82 -2.63
N HIS A 311 43.20 3.13 -3.17
CA HIS A 311 42.31 4.13 -2.59
C HIS A 311 41.21 3.44 -1.79
N GLN A 312 41.28 3.53 -0.47
CA GLN A 312 40.31 2.95 0.44
C GLN A 312 39.23 3.98 0.79
N ILE A 313 37.95 3.63 0.65
CA ILE A 313 36.86 4.45 1.19
C ILE A 313 36.73 4.17 2.68
N THR A 314 36.64 5.25 3.45
CA THR A 314 36.36 5.19 4.88
C THR A 314 35.25 6.18 5.21
N ILE A 315 34.67 6.02 6.40
CA ILE A 315 33.68 6.94 6.95
C ILE A 315 34.11 7.41 8.33
N SER A 316 33.78 8.65 8.63
CA SER A 316 33.86 9.20 9.98
C SER A 316 32.46 9.25 10.59
N ILE A 317 32.34 9.01 11.90
CA ILE A 317 31.05 8.93 12.59
C ILE A 317 31.04 9.75 13.88
N GLY A 318 30.09 10.67 14.02
CA GLY A 318 29.80 11.33 15.29
C GLY A 318 28.52 10.80 15.92
N THR A 319 28.48 10.57 17.23
CA THR A 319 27.28 10.02 17.88
C THR A 319 26.78 10.91 19.01
N SER A 320 25.47 10.90 19.27
CA SER A 320 24.85 11.57 20.41
C SER A 320 23.65 10.78 20.93
N THR A 321 23.61 10.54 22.23
CA THR A 321 22.56 9.75 22.89
C THR A 321 21.63 10.65 23.69
N SER A 322 20.33 10.49 23.43
CA SER A 322 19.31 11.17 24.24
C SER A 322 19.36 10.73 25.70
N ARG A 323 19.24 11.70 26.62
CA ARG A 323 19.25 11.44 28.07
C ARG A 323 17.93 10.84 28.55
N LYS A 324 16.82 11.24 27.93
CA LYS A 324 15.45 10.81 28.26
C LYS A 324 14.53 10.90 27.05
N PRO A 325 13.36 10.24 27.08
CA PRO A 325 12.30 10.50 26.11
C PRO A 325 11.94 11.99 26.05
N ASN A 326 11.41 12.45 24.91
CA ASN A 326 11.08 13.85 24.62
C ASN A 326 12.28 14.80 24.66
N SER A 327 13.50 14.29 24.46
CA SER A 327 14.68 15.14 24.24
C SER A 327 14.56 15.90 22.92
N ASN A 328 15.22 17.06 22.83
CA ASN A 328 15.21 17.86 21.61
C ASN A 328 16.03 17.18 20.50
N LEU A 329 15.34 16.66 19.47
CA LEU A 329 15.96 15.97 18.34
C LEU A 329 16.99 16.84 17.61
N LYS A 330 16.70 18.12 17.39
CA LYS A 330 17.63 19.03 16.70
C LYS A 330 18.96 19.12 17.46
N LYS A 331 18.88 19.27 18.78
CA LYS A 331 20.06 19.30 19.65
C LYS A 331 20.87 18.00 19.55
N LEU A 332 20.23 16.84 19.47
CA LEU A 332 20.94 15.56 19.33
C LEU A 332 21.67 15.46 17.99
N ILE A 333 21.04 15.93 16.91
CA ILE A 333 21.67 15.98 15.59
C ILE A 333 22.88 16.93 15.62
N ASP A 334 22.72 18.14 16.18
CA ASP A 334 23.81 19.12 16.30
C ASP A 334 24.98 18.57 17.15
N GLN A 335 24.70 17.80 18.19
CA GLN A 335 25.72 17.15 19.03
C GLN A 335 26.44 16.00 18.30
N ALA A 336 25.71 15.19 17.53
CA ALA A 336 26.30 14.15 16.71
C ALA A 336 27.19 14.76 15.62
N ASP A 337 26.78 15.86 15.00
CA ASP A 337 27.58 16.61 14.03
C ASP A 337 28.88 17.17 14.63
N GLN A 338 28.81 17.73 15.84
CA GLN A 338 30.01 18.15 16.57
C GLN A 338 30.96 16.98 16.79
N ALA A 339 30.47 15.82 17.22
CA ALA A 339 31.29 14.63 17.40
C ALA A 339 31.87 14.10 16.06
N LEU A 340 31.15 14.28 14.95
CA LEU A 340 31.63 13.91 13.62
C LEU A 340 32.82 14.77 13.22
N TYR A 341 32.75 16.08 13.49
CA TYR A 341 33.87 16.99 13.30
C TYR A 341 35.13 16.53 14.06
N TYR A 342 34.99 16.13 15.33
CA TYR A 342 36.12 15.56 16.10
C TYR A 342 36.68 14.28 15.48
N SER A 343 35.83 13.41 14.94
CA SER A 343 36.26 12.17 14.26
C SER A 343 37.09 12.49 13.01
N LYS A 344 36.65 13.45 12.19
CA LYS A 344 37.39 13.92 11.02
C LYS A 344 38.72 14.57 11.41
N ALA A 345 38.75 15.36 12.49
CA ALA A 345 39.96 16.00 12.99
C ALA A 345 40.97 15.00 13.58
N SER A 346 40.50 13.86 14.10
CA SER A 346 41.31 12.83 14.76
C SER A 346 41.93 11.82 13.78
N GLY A 347 41.96 12.13 12.48
CA GLY A 347 42.60 11.28 11.47
C GLY A 347 41.64 10.49 10.58
N LYS A 348 40.31 10.72 10.70
CA LYS A 348 39.26 10.06 9.89
C LYS A 348 39.17 8.55 10.13
N ASN A 349 38.29 7.84 9.42
CA ASN A 349 38.05 6.40 9.57
C ASN A 349 37.84 5.98 11.03
N THR A 350 37.06 6.77 11.76
CA THR A 350 36.88 6.59 13.21
C THR A 350 35.53 7.13 13.64
N TYR A 351 35.18 6.89 14.89
CA TYR A 351 33.97 7.41 15.51
C TYR A 351 34.27 8.14 16.81
N THR A 352 33.41 9.10 17.16
CA THR A 352 33.47 9.83 18.43
C THR A 352 32.10 9.84 19.10
N LEU A 353 32.07 9.55 20.40
CA LEU A 353 30.87 9.73 21.22
C LEU A 353 30.81 11.16 21.74
N TYR A 354 29.70 11.86 21.56
CA TYR A 354 29.57 13.22 22.09
C TYR A 354 29.71 13.26 23.62
N GLU A 355 29.20 12.23 24.31
CA GLU A 355 29.27 12.13 25.76
C GLU A 355 30.71 12.12 26.27
N SER A 356 31.66 11.47 25.55
CA SER A 356 33.07 11.42 25.97
C SER A 356 33.77 12.78 25.84
N ILE A 357 33.39 13.59 24.85
CA ILE A 357 33.89 14.97 24.69
C ILE A 357 33.39 15.85 25.85
N SER A 358 32.10 15.72 26.19
CA SER A 358 31.49 16.52 27.26
C SER A 358 32.07 16.21 28.64
N ASP A 359 32.37 14.93 28.90
CA ASP A 359 32.98 14.50 30.16
C ASP A 359 34.44 14.96 30.28
N ALA A 360 35.19 14.97 29.18
CA ALA A 360 36.54 15.52 29.16
C ALA A 360 36.54 17.04 29.45
N SER A 361 35.60 17.78 28.85
CA SER A 361 35.48 19.23 29.02
C SER A 361 35.10 19.62 30.46
N ASN A 362 34.24 18.83 31.12
CA ASN A 362 33.83 19.05 32.51
C ASN A 362 34.87 18.62 33.56
N ARG A 363 35.92 17.88 33.18
CA ARG A 363 37.02 17.53 34.11
C ARG A 363 38.08 18.63 34.23
N PHE A 364 38.06 19.62 33.34
CA PHE A 364 39.01 20.74 33.31
C PHE A 364 38.35 22.11 33.55
N ALA A 365 37.05 22.13 33.85
CA ALA A 365 36.30 23.31 34.32
C ALA A 365 35.98 23.13 35.80
#